data_AF-A0A3S4HVW9-F1
#
_entry.id   AF-A0A3S4HVW9-F1
#
_cell.length_a   1.000
_cell.length_b   1.000
_cell.length_c   1.000
_cell.angle_alpha   90.00
_cell.angle_beta   90.00
_cell.angle_gamma   90.00
#
_symmetry.space_group_name_H-M   'P 1'
#
loop_
_entity.id
_entity.type
_entity.pdbx_description
1 polymer ?
#
loop_
_entity_poly.entity_id
_entity_poly.type
_entity_poly.pdbx_seq_one_letter_code
_entity_poly.pdbx_strand_id
1 'polypeptide(L)' 'MVYGDPQLTSQFDAVRRTIMTTARDGKTLQTEVREMREKMRAHLGNKHRDRFDIKADEGGITDIEFIAQYLVLRLRS' A
#
# COMPACT_ATOMS: atom_id res chain seq x y z
N MET A 1 1.67 13.77 -9.34
CA MET A 1 2.89 14.36 -9.94
C MET A 1 3.41 15.45 -9.03
N VAL A 2 4.72 15.60 -8.84
CA VAL A 2 5.29 16.68 -7.99
C VAL A 2 5.81 17.87 -8.80
N TYR A 3 6.08 17.68 -10.10
CA TYR A 3 6.39 18.73 -11.08
C TYR A 3 6.13 18.19 -12.50
N GLY A 4 5.62 19.02 -13.41
CA GLY A 4 5.34 18.68 -14.80
C GLY A 4 4.33 19.63 -15.44
N ASP A 5 4.29 19.69 -16.76
CA ASP A 5 3.29 20.50 -17.46
C ASP A 5 1.87 19.88 -17.37
N PRO A 6 0.81 20.62 -17.72
CA PRO A 6 -0.56 20.13 -17.59
C PRO A 6 -0.86 18.88 -18.44
N GLN A 7 -0.24 18.74 -19.61
CA GLN A 7 -0.44 17.59 -20.48
C GLN A 7 0.18 16.34 -19.85
N LEU A 8 1.41 16.45 -19.36
CA LEU A 8 2.10 15.34 -18.67
C LEU A 8 1.35 14.92 -17.40
N THR A 9 0.87 15.88 -16.61
CA THR A 9 0.07 15.63 -15.40
C THR A 9 -1.18 14.82 -15.72
N SER A 10 -1.92 15.24 -16.75
CA SER A 10 -3.16 14.57 -17.17
C SER A 10 -2.92 13.13 -17.63
N GLN A 11 -1.85 12.90 -18.39
CA GLN A 11 -1.49 11.55 -18.85
C GLN A 11 -1.09 10.64 -17.67
N PHE A 12 -0.32 11.16 -16.72
CA PHE A 12 0.06 10.40 -15.53
C PHE A 12 -1.18 10.00 -14.71
N ASP A 13 -2.11 10.92 -14.48
CA ASP A 13 -3.31 10.64 -13.69
C ASP A 13 -4.23 9.63 -14.39
N ALA A 14 -4.31 9.66 -15.72
CA ALA A 14 -5.03 8.66 -16.51
C ALA A 14 -4.42 7.27 -16.34
N VAL A 15 -3.09 7.14 -16.48
CA VAL A 15 -2.39 5.86 -16.28
C VAL A 15 -2.56 5.36 -14.85
N ARG A 16 -2.39 6.22 -13.85
CA ARG A 16 -2.58 5.87 -12.43
C ARG A 16 -3.98 5.33 -12.20
N ARG A 17 -5.02 6.02 -12.70
CA ARG A 17 -6.41 5.60 -12.56
C ARG A 17 -6.66 4.23 -13.20
N THR A 18 -6.15 4.02 -14.41
CA THR A 18 -6.26 2.72 -15.09
C THR A 18 -5.66 1.60 -14.25
N ILE A 19 -4.44 1.79 -13.73
CA ILE A 19 -3.77 0.77 -12.91
C ILE A 19 -4.54 0.51 -11.61
N MET A 20 -5.01 1.56 -10.92
CA MET A 20 -5.74 1.41 -9.66
C MET A 20 -7.07 0.65 -9.86
N THR A 21 -7.77 0.91 -10.97
CA THR A 21 -9.09 0.33 -11.26
C THR A 21 -9.05 -1.04 -11.96
N THR A 22 -7.87 -1.54 -12.33
CA THR A 22 -7.70 -2.89 -12.91
C THR A 22 -8.37 -3.96 -12.04
N ALA A 23 -9.13 -4.86 -12.68
CA ALA A 23 -9.78 -5.97 -11.99
C ALA A 23 -8.74 -6.93 -11.41
N ARG A 24 -8.89 -7.24 -10.12
CA ARG A 24 -8.05 -8.18 -9.37
C ARG A 24 -8.91 -9.23 -8.69
N ASP A 25 -8.37 -10.44 -8.55
CA ASP A 25 -8.96 -11.42 -7.64
C ASP A 25 -8.74 -10.98 -6.20
N GLY A 26 -9.83 -10.90 -5.43
CA GLY A 26 -9.81 -10.33 -4.09
C GLY A 26 -9.02 -11.17 -3.09
N LYS A 27 -8.98 -12.49 -3.25
CA LYS A 27 -8.31 -13.42 -2.33
C LYS A 27 -6.81 -13.46 -2.58
N THR A 28 -6.41 -13.48 -3.86
CA THR A 28 -5.01 -13.36 -4.27
C THR A 28 -4.44 -12.02 -3.81
N LEU A 29 -5.11 -10.90 -4.12
CA LEU A 29 -4.66 -9.57 -3.68
C LEU A 29 -4.52 -9.48 -2.15
N GLN A 30 -5.50 -9.99 -1.40
CA GLN A 30 -5.42 -9.99 0.07
C GLN A 30 -4.21 -10.78 0.59
N THR A 31 -3.90 -11.90 -0.06
CA THR A 31 -2.78 -12.77 0.30
C THR A 31 -1.46 -12.08 0.02
N GLU A 32 -1.29 -11.52 -1.18
CA GLU A 32 -0.09 -10.80 -1.59
C GLU A 32 0.22 -9.60 -0.67
N VAL A 33 -0.80 -8.79 -0.36
CA VAL A 33 -0.63 -7.62 0.52
C VAL A 33 -0.23 -8.04 1.94
N ARG A 34 -0.87 -9.09 2.48
CA ARG A 34 -0.54 -9.62 3.81
C ARG A 34 0.89 -10.16 3.84
N GLU A 35 1.28 -10.99 2.88
CA GLU A 35 2.62 -11.58 2.82
C GLU A 35 3.72 -10.53 2.66
N MET A 36 3.48 -9.52 1.82
CA MET A 36 4.37 -8.37 1.70
C MET A 36 4.51 -7.63 3.03
N ARG A 37 3.40 -7.42 3.75
CA ARG A 37 3.42 -6.72 5.05
C ARG A 37 4.19 -7.49 6.11
N GLU A 38 3.97 -8.80 6.22
CA GLU A 38 4.68 -9.67 7.17
C GLU A 38 6.18 -9.67 6.88
N LYS A 39 6.56 -9.79 5.60
CA LYS A 39 7.96 -9.71 5.18
C LYS A 39 8.60 -8.39 5.58
N MET A 40 7.91 -7.26 5.37
CA MET A 40 8.42 -5.95 5.80
C MET A 40 8.53 -5.84 7.33
N ARG A 41 7.57 -6.37 8.08
CA ARG A 41 7.61 -6.37 9.55
C ARG A 41 8.84 -7.10 10.08
N ALA A 42 9.13 -8.28 9.52
CA ALA A 42 10.28 -9.07 9.94
C ALA A 42 11.63 -8.35 9.74
N HIS A 43 11.73 -7.44 8.76
CA HIS A 43 12.98 -6.72 8.47
C HIS A 43 13.07 -5.34 9.14
N LEU A 44 11.94 -4.67 9.34
CA LEU A 44 11.88 -3.26 9.80
C LEU A 44 11.30 -3.08 11.21
N GLY A 45 10.60 -4.08 11.74
CA GLY A 45 9.97 -4.04 13.06
C GLY A 45 10.98 -4.01 14.20
N ASN A 46 10.53 -3.57 15.37
CA ASN A 46 11.39 -3.47 16.54
C ASN A 46 11.85 -4.87 16.99
N LYS A 47 13.15 -5.02 17.24
CA LYS A 47 13.73 -6.27 17.74
C LYS A 47 13.66 -6.38 19.27
N HIS A 48 13.32 -5.29 19.96
CA HIS A 48 13.14 -5.24 21.40
C HIS A 48 11.66 -5.33 21.74
N ARG A 49 11.24 -6.46 22.32
CA ARG A 49 9.84 -6.75 22.66
C ARG A 49 9.19 -5.73 23.60
N ASP A 50 9.98 -4.98 24.35
CA ASP A 50 9.50 -4.00 25.34
C ASP A 50 9.31 -2.59 24.77
N ARG A 51 9.49 -2.42 23.45
CA ARG A 51 9.34 -1.13 22.77
C ARG A 51 8.39 -1.29 21.59
N PHE A 52 7.51 -0.31 21.43
CA PHE A 52 6.61 -0.20 20.30
C PHE A 52 7.14 0.80 19.29
N ASP A 53 7.44 0.35 18.07
CA ASP A 53 7.71 1.21 16.92
C ASP A 53 6.39 1.66 16.28
N ILE A 54 6.07 2.94 16.47
CA ILE A 54 4.84 3.58 15.98
C ILE A 54 4.62 3.36 14.48
N LYS A 55 5.68 3.18 13.70
CA LYS A 55 5.60 3.00 12.25
C LYS A 55 5.55 1.54 11.85
N ALA A 56 6.47 0.72 12.34
CA ALA A 56 6.77 -0.59 11.75
C ALA A 56 6.11 -1.78 12.46
N ASP A 57 5.74 -1.63 13.72
CA ASP A 57 5.15 -2.72 14.50
C ASP A 57 3.68 -2.96 14.14
N GLU A 58 3.11 -4.04 14.65
CA GLU A 58 1.69 -4.38 14.47
C GLU A 58 0.78 -3.29 15.06
N GLY A 59 -0.22 -2.86 14.31
CA GLY A 59 -1.06 -1.71 14.65
C GLY A 59 -0.40 -0.34 14.38
N GLY A 60 0.83 -0.32 13.88
CA GLY A 60 1.54 0.91 13.51
C GLY A 60 1.05 1.54 12.20
N ILE A 61 1.63 2.69 11.86
CA ILE A 61 1.25 3.49 10.67
C ILE A 61 1.32 2.65 9.38
N THR A 62 2.31 1.76 9.25
CA THR A 62 2.47 0.93 8.04
C THR A 62 1.31 -0.05 7.87
N ASP A 63 0.69 -0.53 8.95
CA ASP A 63 -0.50 -1.40 8.84
C ASP A 63 -1.68 -0.61 8.24
N ILE A 64 -1.89 0.63 8.68
CA ILE A 64 -2.94 1.52 8.17
C ILE A 64 -2.71 1.81 6.67
N GLU A 65 -1.46 2.10 6.29
CA GLU A 65 -1.09 2.35 4.90
C GLU A 65 -1.42 1.14 4.02
N PHE A 66 -1.06 -0.07 4.45
CA PHE A 66 -1.34 -1.31 3.71
C PHE A 66 -2.84 -1.61 3.61
N ILE A 67 -3.61 -1.34 4.67
CA ILE A 67 -5.07 -1.47 4.65
C ILE A 67 -5.68 -0.52 3.62
N ALA A 68 -5.26 0.75 3.62
CA ALA A 68 -5.77 1.74 2.68
C ALA A 68 -5.43 1.35 1.23
N GLN A 69 -4.17 0.97 0.97
CA GLN A 69 -3.72 0.50 -0.35
C GLN A 69 -4.52 -0.73 -0.83
N TYR A 70 -4.70 -1.72 0.04
CA TYR A 70 -5.51 -2.89 -0.27
C TYR A 70 -6.94 -2.53 -0.67
N LEU A 71 -7.61 -1.66 0.11
CA LEU A 71 -8.99 -1.28 -0.15
C LEU A 71 -9.12 -0.52 -1.48
N VAL A 72 -8.20 0.40 -1.78
CA VAL A 72 -8.17 1.10 -3.08
C VAL A 72 -8.02 0.11 -4.24
N LEU A 73 -7.07 -0.83 -4.14
CA LEU A 73 -6.83 -1.82 -5.19
C LEU A 73 -7.97 -2.84 -5.34
N ARG A 74 -8.70 -3.13 -4.27
CA ARG A 74 -9.80 -4.11 -4.25
C ARG A 74 -11.12 -3.50 -4.74
N LEU A 75 -11.45 -2.30 -4.28
CA LEU A 75 -12.77 -1.68 -4.49
C LEU A 75 -12.88 -0.89 -5.80
N ARG A 76 -11.77 -0.62 -6.48
CA ARG A 76 -11.74 -0.02 -7.83
C ARG A 76 -12.48 1.32 -7.91
N SER A 77 -12.31 2.17 -6.88
CA SER A 77 -12.87 3.54 -6.81
C SER A 77 -12.15 4.52 -7.73
#